data_AF-A0A9X3MP25-F1
#
_entry.id   AF-A0A9X3MP25-F1
#
_cell.length_a   1.000
_cell.length_b   1.000
_cell.length_c   1.000
_cell.angle_alpha   90.00
_cell.angle_beta   90.00
_cell.angle_gamma   90.00
#
_symmetry.space_group_name_H-M   'P 1'
#
loop_
_entity.id
_entity.type
_entity.pdbx_description
1 polymer ?
#
loop_
_entity_poly.entity_id
_entity_poly.type
_entity_poly.pdbx_seq_one_letter_code
_entity_poly.pdbx_strand_id
1 'polypeptide(L)'
;MYLNIGWKNRFEVKPGTWVYEPTLESKKYGRELITQIRKKWKAPEYYYHLRDGGHVKALEKHTANNFFASLDIKDFFGSISRTRVTRTLKPLFGYDIARKLAKLSSVKNDGSKAHSHSIPYGYVQSPILASICLHKSTFGSELDSCFNDQNVTISVYVDDIVISSNDKELLKHWCERLKNAAKRSKFTLNALKESPADSTVVAFNIEVTHNSMVITKERFKLLYEAYQNSQSIMQRKGIGGYVGTVNKSQARLLDL
;
A
#
# COMPACT_ATOMS: atom_id res chain seq x y z
N MET A 1 10.66 23.70 26.55
CA MET A 1 10.87 23.47 25.11
C MET A 1 9.59 22.91 24.52
N TYR A 2 8.82 23.70 23.76
CA TYR A 2 7.61 23.19 23.10
C TYR A 2 8.03 22.25 21.96
N LEU A 3 7.72 20.96 22.08
CA LEU A 3 7.93 20.01 20.99
C LEU A 3 7.04 20.42 19.81
N ASN A 4 7.65 20.87 18.72
CA ASN A 4 6.93 21.21 17.49
C ASN A 4 6.52 19.92 16.74
N ILE A 5 5.50 19.22 17.25
CA ILE A 5 4.96 18.00 16.63
C ILE A 5 3.88 18.39 15.64
N GLY A 6 4.17 18.22 14.35
CA GLY A 6 3.25 18.54 13.27
C GLY A 6 3.90 18.36 11.89
N TRP A 7 3.60 19.27 10.98
CA TRP A 7 4.17 19.34 9.63
C TRP A 7 4.76 20.73 9.38
N LYS A 8 5.80 20.79 8.53
CA LYS A 8 6.47 22.04 8.14
C LYS A 8 5.82 22.65 6.90
N ASN A 9 5.67 21.83 5.87
CA ASN A 9 5.09 22.20 4.58
C ASN A 9 4.06 21.15 4.15
N ARG A 10 3.22 21.52 3.18
CA ARG A 10 2.43 20.57 2.42
C ARG A 10 2.40 20.98 0.95
N PHE A 11 2.36 20.00 0.07
CA PHE A 11 2.29 20.21 -1.37
C PHE A 11 1.38 19.18 -2.01
N GLU A 12 0.82 19.53 -3.16
CA GLU A 12 -0.10 18.69 -3.91
C GLU A 12 0.65 17.94 -5.01
N VAL A 13 0.55 16.61 -5.03
CA VAL A 13 1.19 15.78 -6.08
C VAL A 13 0.29 15.55 -7.28
N LYS A 14 -1.02 15.57 -7.04
CA LYS A 14 -2.11 15.50 -8.03
C LYS A 14 -3.31 16.22 -7.42
N PRO A 15 -4.21 16.80 -8.23
CA PRO A 15 -5.41 17.46 -7.71
C PRO A 15 -6.14 16.60 -6.66
N GLY A 16 -6.35 17.16 -5.46
CA GLY A 16 -6.95 16.52 -4.30
C GLY A 16 -6.03 15.61 -3.46
N THR A 17 -4.74 15.48 -3.82
CA THR A 17 -3.77 14.58 -3.17
C THR A 17 -2.61 15.35 -2.54
N TRP A 18 -2.74 15.62 -1.25
CA TRP A 18 -1.77 16.39 -0.46
C TRP A 18 -0.75 15.50 0.25
N VAL A 19 0.52 15.86 0.13
CA VAL A 19 1.63 15.32 0.92
C VAL A 19 1.97 16.31 2.03
N TYR A 20 2.07 15.80 3.26
CA TYR A 20 2.45 16.58 4.43
C TYR A 20 3.88 16.25 4.83
N GLU A 21 4.77 17.23 4.83
CA GLU A 21 6.16 17.06 5.26
C GLU A 21 6.25 17.17 6.79
N PRO A 22 6.51 16.08 7.53
CA PRO A 22 6.55 16.13 9.00
C PRO A 22 7.77 16.90 9.53
N THR A 23 7.60 17.55 10.68
CA THR A 23 8.72 18.12 11.46
C THR A 23 9.72 17.03 11.88
N LEU A 24 10.93 17.41 12.28
CA LEU A 24 11.94 16.43 12.72
C LEU A 24 11.46 15.69 13.99
N GLU A 25 10.82 16.42 14.89
CA GLU A 25 10.18 15.92 16.10
C GLU A 25 9.06 14.94 15.76
N SER A 26 8.22 15.26 14.77
CA SER A 26 7.17 14.37 14.28
C SER A 26 7.75 13.09 13.64
N LYS A 27 8.85 13.19 12.89
CA LYS A 27 9.57 12.02 12.35
C LYS A 27 10.13 11.14 13.47
N LYS A 28 10.74 11.73 14.52
CA LYS A 28 11.28 11.00 15.68
C LYS A 28 10.15 10.27 16.42
N TYR A 29 9.10 10.99 16.77
CA TYR A 29 7.89 10.44 17.39
C TYR A 29 7.28 9.30 16.56
N GLY A 30 7.14 9.50 15.24
CA GLY A 30 6.58 8.49 14.35
C GLY A 30 7.40 7.19 14.34
N ARG A 31 8.74 7.28 14.35
CA ARG A 31 9.62 6.11 14.46
C ARG A 31 9.50 5.37 15.79
N GLU A 32 9.38 6.11 16.89
CA GLU A 32 9.13 5.53 18.21
C GLU A 32 7.78 4.81 18.25
N LEU A 33 6.72 5.40 17.69
CA LEU A 33 5.41 4.78 17.60
C LEU A 33 5.43 3.51 16.73
N ILE A 34 6.08 3.53 15.57
CA ILE A 34 6.26 2.33 14.72
C ILE A 34 6.90 1.20 15.53
N THR A 35 7.95 1.51 16.30
CA THR A 35 8.65 0.55 17.14
C THR A 35 7.73 -0.03 18.22
N GLN A 36 6.93 0.80 18.89
CA GLN A 36 5.98 0.36 19.91
C GLN A 36 4.85 -0.51 19.33
N ILE A 37 4.34 -0.17 18.15
CA ILE A 37 3.32 -0.97 17.46
C ILE A 37 3.89 -2.34 17.09
N ARG A 38 5.09 -2.39 16.49
CA ARG A 38 5.75 -3.65 16.11
C ARG A 38 5.99 -4.61 17.29
N LYS A 39 6.18 -4.08 18.50
CA LYS A 39 6.28 -4.90 19.73
C LYS A 39 4.96 -5.53 20.16
N LYS A 40 3.82 -4.95 19.76
CA LYS A 40 2.47 -5.33 20.22
C LYS A 40 1.59 -5.91 19.12
N TRP A 41 2.00 -5.80 17.86
CA TRP A 41 1.26 -6.24 16.70
C TRP A 41 2.21 -6.78 15.63
N LYS A 42 1.98 -8.03 15.23
CA LYS A 42 2.65 -8.68 14.11
C LYS A 42 1.83 -8.43 12.84
N ALA A 43 2.48 -7.88 11.81
CA ALA A 43 1.85 -7.69 10.51
C ALA A 43 1.60 -9.07 9.85
N PRO A 44 0.44 -9.28 9.20
CA PRO A 44 0.18 -10.50 8.45
C PRO A 44 1.20 -10.75 7.33
N GLU A 45 1.43 -12.02 7.00
CA GLU A 45 2.40 -12.45 5.99
C GLU A 45 2.03 -12.10 4.54
N TYR A 46 0.90 -11.46 4.30
CA TYR A 46 0.55 -10.93 2.98
C TYR A 46 0.71 -9.41 2.86
N TYR A 47 1.13 -8.69 3.92
CA TYR A 47 1.42 -7.25 3.87
C TYR A 47 2.88 -7.00 3.45
N TYR A 48 3.12 -6.65 2.19
CA TYR A 48 4.46 -6.53 1.60
C TYR A 48 5.13 -5.17 1.83
N HIS A 49 4.37 -4.09 2.05
CA HIS A 49 4.92 -2.77 2.40
C HIS A 49 5.44 -2.68 3.85
N LEU A 50 5.29 -3.74 4.64
CA LEU A 50 5.79 -3.84 6.01
C LEU A 50 6.96 -4.84 6.17
N ARG A 51 7.49 -5.37 5.06
CA ARG A 51 8.62 -6.31 5.03
C ARG A 51 9.60 -6.00 3.90
N ASP A 52 10.68 -6.77 3.82
CA ASP A 52 11.68 -6.65 2.76
C ASP A 52 11.21 -7.18 1.41
N GLY A 53 11.67 -6.54 0.32
CA GLY A 53 11.36 -6.90 -1.07
C GLY A 53 10.18 -6.15 -1.69
N GLY A 54 9.34 -5.53 -0.87
CA GLY A 54 8.33 -4.56 -1.31
C GLY A 54 7.36 -5.08 -2.38
N HIS A 55 6.98 -4.20 -3.30
CA HIS A 55 5.94 -4.47 -4.30
C HIS A 55 6.34 -5.51 -5.36
N VAL A 56 7.64 -5.63 -5.69
CA VAL A 56 8.12 -6.64 -6.65
C VAL A 56 7.89 -8.05 -6.09
N LYS A 57 8.32 -8.31 -4.85
CA LYS A 57 8.03 -9.61 -4.19
C LYS A 57 6.54 -9.85 -3.98
N ALA A 58 5.75 -8.78 -3.79
CA ALA A 58 4.30 -8.89 -3.68
C ALA A 58 3.73 -9.55 -4.94
N LEU A 59 4.14 -9.07 -6.13
CA LEU A 59 3.70 -9.58 -7.42
C LEU A 59 4.33 -10.92 -7.81
N GLU A 60 5.61 -11.12 -7.51
CA GLU A 60 6.34 -12.35 -7.83
C GLU A 60 5.64 -13.61 -7.32
N LYS A 61 5.06 -13.55 -6.11
CA LYS A 61 4.32 -14.67 -5.50
C LYS A 61 3.12 -15.11 -6.34
N HIS A 62 2.55 -14.25 -7.18
CA HIS A 62 1.38 -14.57 -7.98
C HIS A 62 1.71 -15.31 -9.29
N THR A 63 2.95 -15.27 -9.77
CA THR A 63 3.35 -15.75 -11.11
C THR A 63 3.10 -17.24 -11.34
N ALA A 64 3.02 -18.04 -10.27
CA ALA A 64 2.70 -19.47 -10.34
C ALA A 64 1.23 -19.76 -10.71
N ASN A 65 0.35 -18.76 -10.63
CA ASN A 65 -1.09 -18.91 -10.93
C ASN A 65 -1.43 -18.49 -12.36
N ASN A 66 -2.60 -18.92 -12.83
CA ASN A 66 -3.09 -18.63 -14.18
C ASN A 66 -4.07 -17.45 -14.25
N PHE A 67 -4.75 -17.13 -13.15
CA PHE A 67 -5.74 -16.05 -13.09
C PHE A 67 -5.42 -15.07 -11.97
N PHE A 68 -5.67 -13.79 -12.21
CA PHE A 68 -5.31 -12.67 -11.36
C PHE A 68 -6.48 -11.68 -11.26
N ALA A 69 -6.60 -10.99 -10.13
CA ALA A 69 -7.49 -9.87 -9.93
C ALA A 69 -6.85 -8.86 -8.98
N SER A 70 -7.25 -7.60 -9.07
CA SER A 70 -6.75 -6.55 -8.17
C SER A 70 -7.85 -5.61 -7.70
N LEU A 71 -7.68 -5.11 -6.48
CA LEU A 71 -8.51 -4.10 -5.84
C LEU A 71 -7.60 -2.95 -5.37
N ASP A 72 -8.07 -1.71 -5.51
CA ASP A 72 -7.40 -0.49 -5.03
C ASP A 72 -8.31 0.25 -4.05
N ILE A 73 -7.81 0.59 -2.85
CA ILE A 73 -8.55 1.40 -1.87
C ILE A 73 -8.36 2.89 -2.16
N LYS A 74 -9.45 3.54 -2.62
CA LYS A 74 -9.46 4.98 -2.89
C LYS A 74 -9.18 5.80 -1.64
N ASP A 75 -8.23 6.73 -1.75
CA ASP A 75 -7.83 7.65 -0.67
C ASP A 75 -7.54 6.90 0.64
N PHE A 76 -6.73 5.83 0.56
CA PHE A 76 -6.53 4.91 1.67
C PHE A 76 -6.15 5.62 2.97
N PHE A 77 -5.15 6.50 2.97
CA PHE A 77 -4.79 7.28 4.16
C PHE A 77 -5.92 8.22 4.62
N GLY A 78 -6.57 8.91 3.70
CA GLY A 78 -7.72 9.78 4.00
C GLY A 78 -8.92 9.04 4.59
N SER A 79 -9.09 7.75 4.25
CA SER A 79 -10.13 6.86 4.79
C SER A 79 -9.87 6.42 6.25
N ILE A 80 -8.65 6.64 6.77
CA ILE A 80 -8.29 6.27 8.14
C ILE A 80 -8.47 7.49 9.06
N SER A 81 -9.68 7.60 9.62
CA SER A 81 -10.01 8.67 10.57
C SER A 81 -9.22 8.58 11.89
N ARG A 82 -9.04 9.73 12.55
CA ARG A 82 -8.49 9.79 13.93
C ARG A 82 -9.23 8.85 14.90
N THR A 83 -10.56 8.75 14.77
CA THR A 83 -11.38 7.86 15.61
C THR A 83 -11.07 6.39 15.33
N ARG A 84 -10.92 6.01 14.06
CA ARG A 84 -10.53 4.64 13.68
C ARG A 84 -9.15 4.29 14.26
N VAL A 85 -8.17 5.19 14.16
CA VAL A 85 -6.85 5.01 14.79
C VAL A 85 -6.98 4.83 16.30
N THR A 86 -7.72 5.71 16.98
CA THR A 86 -7.91 5.65 18.44
C THR A 86 -8.49 4.30 18.86
N ARG A 87 -9.54 3.83 18.19
CA ARG A 87 -10.18 2.53 18.48
C ARG A 87 -9.25 1.36 18.23
N THR A 88 -8.47 1.42 17.15
CA THR A 88 -7.52 0.36 16.77
C THR A 88 -6.36 0.25 17.75
N LEU A 89 -5.87 1.38 18.26
CA LEU A 89 -4.76 1.42 19.21
C LEU A 89 -5.18 1.20 20.66
N LYS A 90 -6.46 1.40 21.01
CA LYS A 90 -6.99 1.25 22.38
C LYS A 90 -6.61 -0.10 23.03
N PRO A 91 -6.75 -1.27 22.36
CA PRO A 91 -6.37 -2.55 22.96
C PRO A 91 -4.86 -2.70 23.21
N LEU A 92 -4.02 -1.92 22.50
CA LEU A 92 -2.56 -2.04 22.58
C LEU A 92 -1.96 -1.12 23.65
N PHE A 93 -2.59 0.05 23.87
CA PHE A 93 -2.01 1.15 24.66
C PHE A 93 -2.94 1.71 25.74
N GLY A 94 -4.21 1.28 25.80
CA GLY A 94 -5.23 1.97 26.60
C GLY A 94 -5.78 3.21 25.90
N TYR A 95 -6.93 3.71 26.36
CA TYR A 95 -7.70 4.73 25.65
C TYR A 95 -7.00 6.09 25.58
N ASP A 96 -6.50 6.62 26.71
CA ASP A 96 -5.92 7.97 26.75
C ASP A 96 -4.65 8.07 25.90
N ILE A 97 -3.80 7.05 26.00
CA ILE A 97 -2.59 6.96 25.17
C ILE A 97 -2.99 6.81 23.71
N ALA A 98 -3.90 5.90 23.35
CA ALA A 98 -4.36 5.72 21.97
C ALA A 98 -4.94 7.01 21.37
N ARG A 99 -5.73 7.77 22.13
CA ARG A 99 -6.31 9.05 21.70
C ARG A 99 -5.23 10.10 21.46
N LYS A 100 -4.24 10.20 22.34
CA LYS A 100 -3.08 11.08 22.17
C LYS A 100 -2.28 10.70 20.92
N LEU A 101 -1.99 9.41 20.74
CA LEU A 101 -1.23 8.90 19.59
C LEU A 101 -1.95 9.19 18.26
N ALA A 102 -3.26 8.99 18.23
CA ALA A 102 -4.10 9.31 17.07
C ALA A 102 -4.12 10.81 16.76
N LYS A 103 -4.20 11.67 17.78
CA LYS A 103 -4.17 13.13 17.61
C LYS A 103 -2.85 13.59 16.99
N LEU A 104 -1.72 13.07 17.46
CA LEU A 104 -0.37 13.42 16.94
C LEU A 104 -0.09 12.84 15.55
N SER A 105 -0.87 11.85 15.10
CA SER A 105 -0.67 11.17 13.82
C SER A 105 -1.68 11.57 12.75
N SER A 106 -2.55 12.53 13.02
CA SER A 106 -3.61 12.95 12.09
C SER A 106 -3.61 14.46 11.88
N VAL A 107 -3.96 14.87 10.67
CA VAL A 107 -4.13 16.26 10.26
C VAL A 107 -5.61 16.58 10.09
N LYS A 108 -5.95 17.87 10.14
CA LYS A 108 -7.28 18.35 9.77
C LYS A 108 -7.41 18.30 8.25
N ASN A 109 -8.48 17.69 7.78
CA ASN A 109 -8.81 17.70 6.35
C ASN A 109 -9.50 19.01 5.98
N ASP A 110 -9.41 19.40 4.71
CA ASP A 110 -10.32 20.38 4.13
C ASP A 110 -11.74 19.79 4.13
N GLY A 111 -12.76 20.64 4.28
CA GLY A 111 -14.15 20.22 4.53
C GLY A 111 -14.79 19.33 3.45
N SER A 112 -14.08 19.04 2.36
CA SER A 112 -14.48 18.17 1.25
C SER A 112 -14.29 16.67 1.52
N LYS A 113 -13.54 16.29 2.57
CA LYS A 113 -13.25 14.89 2.89
C LYS A 113 -14.30 14.25 3.81
N ALA A 114 -14.44 12.93 3.72
CA ALA A 114 -15.40 12.14 4.52
C ALA A 114 -15.16 12.20 6.05
N HIS A 115 -13.98 12.66 6.47
CA HIS A 115 -13.58 12.75 7.88
C HIS A 115 -12.97 14.12 8.15
N SER A 116 -13.25 14.70 9.32
CA SER A 116 -12.65 15.98 9.72
C SER A 116 -11.14 15.86 9.95
N HIS A 117 -10.67 14.69 10.36
CA HIS A 117 -9.26 14.39 10.56
C HIS A 117 -8.92 12.98 10.09
N SER A 118 -7.80 12.85 9.38
CA SER A 118 -7.27 11.59 8.88
C SER A 118 -5.75 11.53 9.04
N ILE A 119 -5.17 10.34 8.93
CA ILE A 119 -3.71 10.22 8.85
C ILE A 119 -3.25 10.75 7.49
N PRO A 120 -2.22 11.61 7.42
CA PRO A 120 -1.81 12.20 6.15
C PRO A 120 -0.87 11.28 5.37
N TYR A 121 -0.83 11.47 4.06
CA TYR A 121 0.30 11.00 3.28
C TYR A 121 1.55 11.83 3.62
N GLY A 122 2.70 11.16 3.82
CA GLY A 122 3.98 11.79 4.20
C GLY A 122 4.41 11.61 5.67
N TYR A 123 3.48 11.32 6.59
CA TYR A 123 3.86 10.97 7.96
C TYR A 123 4.45 9.56 8.00
N VAL A 124 5.59 9.41 8.67
CA VAL A 124 6.36 8.15 8.67
C VAL A 124 5.57 6.97 9.27
N GLN A 125 4.68 7.25 10.21
CA GLN A 125 3.83 6.27 10.89
C GLN A 125 2.51 5.97 10.14
N SER A 126 2.14 6.75 9.12
CA SER A 126 0.87 6.55 8.41
C SER A 126 0.75 5.15 7.79
N PRO A 127 1.78 4.59 7.13
CA PRO A 127 1.70 3.24 6.56
C PRO A 127 1.33 2.17 7.60
N ILE A 128 2.02 2.12 8.75
CA ILE A 128 1.73 1.10 9.77
C ILE A 128 0.37 1.32 10.43
N LEU A 129 -0.05 2.58 10.64
CA LEU A 129 -1.35 2.91 11.23
C LEU A 129 -2.50 2.54 10.28
N ALA A 130 -2.35 2.82 8.98
CA ALA A 130 -3.33 2.42 7.98
C ALA A 130 -3.46 0.90 7.92
N SER A 131 -2.32 0.21 7.95
CA SER A 131 -2.24 -1.25 7.91
C SER A 131 -2.95 -1.93 9.07
N ILE A 132 -2.67 -1.50 10.30
CA ILE A 132 -3.33 -2.10 11.47
C ILE A 132 -4.82 -1.76 11.51
N CYS A 133 -5.23 -0.57 11.03
CA CYS A 133 -6.64 -0.20 10.93
C CYS A 133 -7.38 -1.04 9.87
N LEU A 134 -6.74 -1.36 8.75
CA LEU A 134 -7.26 -2.28 7.74
C LEU A 134 -7.39 -3.69 8.31
N HIS A 135 -6.32 -4.23 8.88
CA HIS A 135 -6.29 -5.58 9.46
C HIS A 135 -7.32 -5.76 10.58
N LYS A 136 -7.54 -4.74 11.44
CA LYS A 136 -8.53 -4.81 12.53
C LYS A 136 -9.98 -4.51 12.11
N SER A 137 -10.24 -4.36 10.81
CA SER A 137 -11.60 -4.18 10.26
C SER A 137 -12.20 -5.51 9.80
N THR A 138 -13.50 -5.51 9.46
CA THR A 138 -14.13 -6.66 8.80
C THR A 138 -13.47 -6.99 7.46
N PHE A 139 -12.94 -5.99 6.76
CA PHE A 139 -12.19 -6.21 5.52
C PHE A 139 -10.89 -6.96 5.81
N GLY A 140 -10.17 -6.58 6.87
CA GLY A 140 -9.00 -7.31 7.35
C GLY A 140 -9.28 -8.79 7.65
N SER A 141 -10.38 -9.09 8.32
CA SER A 141 -10.79 -10.48 8.60
C SER A 141 -11.03 -11.32 7.33
N GLU A 142 -11.47 -10.68 6.26
CA GLU A 142 -11.76 -11.34 4.98
C GLU A 142 -10.49 -11.49 4.15
N LEU A 143 -9.55 -10.55 4.27
CA LEU A 143 -8.19 -10.71 3.76
C LEU A 143 -7.47 -11.87 4.44
N ASP A 144 -7.61 -12.03 5.76
CA ASP A 144 -7.06 -13.18 6.49
C ASP A 144 -7.70 -14.50 6.03
N SER A 145 -9.01 -14.49 5.79
CA SER A 145 -9.71 -15.68 5.26
C SER A 145 -9.22 -16.04 3.86
N CYS A 146 -9.01 -15.03 2.99
CA CYS A 146 -8.46 -15.23 1.65
C CYS A 146 -7.02 -15.74 1.68
N PHE A 147 -6.20 -15.24 2.60
CA PHE A 147 -4.83 -15.70 2.80
C PHE A 147 -4.74 -17.16 3.27
N ASN A 148 -5.72 -17.62 4.05
CA ASN A 148 -5.77 -18.98 4.57
C ASN A 148 -6.36 -19.99 3.58
N ASP A 149 -6.91 -19.54 2.44
CA ASP A 149 -7.34 -20.42 1.36
C ASP A 149 -6.12 -20.87 0.56
N GLN A 150 -5.80 -22.16 0.62
CA GLN A 150 -4.63 -22.75 -0.04
C GLN A 150 -4.68 -22.66 -1.56
N ASN A 151 -5.85 -22.43 -2.15
CA ASN A 151 -6.04 -22.29 -3.59
C ASN A 151 -5.91 -20.84 -4.07
N VAL A 152 -5.67 -19.89 -3.16
CA VAL A 152 -5.55 -18.46 -3.49
C VAL A 152 -4.24 -17.90 -2.96
N THR A 153 -3.60 -17.08 -3.78
CA THR A 153 -2.48 -16.26 -3.37
C THR A 153 -2.95 -14.83 -3.21
N ILE A 154 -2.62 -14.18 -2.09
CA ILE A 154 -2.91 -12.77 -1.83
C ILE A 154 -1.64 -12.00 -1.47
N SER A 155 -1.57 -10.77 -1.93
CA SER A 155 -0.61 -9.76 -1.49
C SER A 155 -1.29 -8.41 -1.31
N VAL A 156 -0.82 -7.65 -0.32
CA VAL A 156 -1.27 -6.28 -0.02
C VAL A 156 -0.04 -5.39 0.02
N TYR A 157 -0.08 -4.30 -0.71
CA TYR A 157 0.94 -3.26 -0.68
C TYR A 157 0.26 -1.89 -0.58
N VAL A 158 0.23 -1.37 0.65
CA VAL A 158 -0.50 -0.14 0.99
C VAL A 158 -1.99 -0.28 0.64
N ASP A 159 -2.46 0.38 -0.41
CA ASP A 159 -3.84 0.45 -0.90
C ASP A 159 -4.15 -0.58 -1.99
N ASP A 160 -3.13 -1.10 -2.65
CA ASP A 160 -3.24 -2.13 -3.68
C ASP A 160 -3.32 -3.53 -3.06
N ILE A 161 -4.30 -4.30 -3.50
CA ILE A 161 -4.53 -5.70 -3.12
C ILE A 161 -4.56 -6.53 -4.39
N VAL A 162 -3.69 -7.53 -4.48
CA VAL A 162 -3.66 -8.47 -5.61
C VAL A 162 -4.00 -9.86 -5.10
N ILE A 163 -4.87 -10.56 -5.82
CA ILE A 163 -5.20 -11.96 -5.59
C ILE A 163 -4.99 -12.76 -6.88
N SER A 164 -4.59 -14.02 -6.77
CA SER A 164 -4.48 -14.93 -7.91
C SER A 164 -4.81 -16.36 -7.53
N SER A 165 -5.24 -17.16 -8.51
CA SER A 165 -5.58 -18.58 -8.35
C SER A 165 -5.43 -19.31 -9.68
N ASN A 166 -5.38 -20.64 -9.62
CA ASN A 166 -5.55 -21.49 -10.79
C ASN A 166 -7.03 -21.76 -11.14
N ASP A 167 -7.96 -21.39 -10.24
CA ASP A 167 -9.39 -21.48 -10.48
C ASP A 167 -9.99 -20.06 -10.64
N LYS A 168 -10.49 -19.78 -11.85
CA LYS A 168 -11.05 -18.48 -12.20
C LYS A 168 -12.36 -18.18 -11.46
N GLU A 169 -13.19 -19.18 -11.22
CA GLU A 169 -14.48 -18.99 -10.53
C GLU A 169 -14.27 -18.78 -9.04
N LEU A 170 -13.35 -19.53 -8.43
CA LEU A 170 -12.90 -19.27 -7.06
C LEU A 170 -12.35 -17.84 -6.92
N LEU A 171 -11.54 -17.39 -7.87
CA LEU A 171 -10.98 -16.05 -7.84
C LEU A 171 -12.07 -14.97 -7.91
N LYS A 172 -13.08 -15.15 -8.77
CA LYS A 172 -14.26 -14.27 -8.83
C LYS A 172 -15.01 -14.25 -7.50
N HIS A 173 -15.23 -15.42 -6.90
CA HIS A 173 -15.90 -15.53 -5.61
C HIS A 173 -15.17 -14.72 -4.52
N TRP A 174 -13.85 -14.88 -4.42
CA TRP A 174 -13.04 -14.10 -3.48
C TRP A 174 -13.05 -12.61 -3.77
N CYS A 175 -12.98 -12.22 -5.04
CA CYS A 175 -13.05 -10.82 -5.44
C CYS A 175 -14.35 -10.17 -4.93
N GLU A 176 -15.51 -10.79 -5.17
CA GLU A 176 -16.80 -10.29 -4.70
C GLU A 176 -16.92 -10.28 -3.17
N ARG A 177 -16.41 -11.31 -2.49
CA ARG A 177 -16.38 -11.38 -1.02
C ARG A 177 -15.56 -10.23 -0.42
N LEU A 178 -14.39 -9.94 -0.99
CA LEU A 178 -13.53 -8.84 -0.57
C LEU A 178 -14.16 -7.46 -0.85
N LYS A 179 -14.79 -7.27 -2.01
CA LYS A 179 -15.53 -6.03 -2.34
C LYS A 179 -16.65 -5.76 -1.33
N ASN A 180 -17.43 -6.79 -0.99
CA ASN A 180 -18.48 -6.68 0.02
C ASN A 180 -17.91 -6.33 1.40
N ALA A 181 -16.80 -6.93 1.79
CA ALA A 181 -16.12 -6.66 3.06
C ALA A 181 -15.56 -5.23 3.15
N ALA A 182 -14.99 -4.72 2.06
CA ALA A 182 -14.52 -3.34 1.94
C ALA A 182 -15.66 -2.35 2.16
N LYS A 183 -16.81 -2.57 1.49
CA LYS A 183 -18.04 -1.77 1.66
C LYS A 183 -18.53 -1.77 3.11
N ARG A 184 -18.64 -2.94 3.75
CA ARG A 184 -19.04 -3.05 5.18
C ARG A 184 -18.08 -2.31 6.11
N SER A 185 -16.80 -2.28 5.76
CA SER A 185 -15.74 -1.63 6.54
C SER A 185 -15.55 -0.14 6.21
N LYS A 186 -16.40 0.42 5.33
CA LYS A 186 -16.31 1.81 4.86
C LYS A 186 -14.95 2.12 4.21
N PHE A 187 -14.39 1.16 3.48
CA PHE A 187 -13.31 1.38 2.53
C PHE A 187 -13.91 1.48 1.14
N THR A 188 -13.73 2.62 0.49
CA THR A 188 -14.20 2.83 -0.88
C THR A 188 -13.17 2.25 -1.84
N LEU A 189 -13.59 1.33 -2.69
CA LEU A 189 -12.72 0.79 -3.74
C LEU A 189 -12.75 1.67 -4.98
N ASN A 190 -11.65 1.64 -5.73
CA ASN A 190 -11.46 2.43 -6.94
C ASN A 190 -11.81 1.62 -8.18
N ALA A 191 -13.08 1.68 -8.60
CA ALA A 191 -13.59 0.92 -9.75
C ALA A 191 -12.82 1.13 -11.05
N LEU A 192 -12.13 2.27 -11.23
CA LEU A 192 -11.31 2.55 -12.42
C LEU A 192 -9.93 1.88 -12.40
N LYS A 193 -9.49 1.40 -11.23
CA LYS A 193 -8.21 0.69 -11.05
C LYS A 193 -8.38 -0.75 -10.57
N GLU A 194 -9.61 -1.22 -10.46
CA GLU A 194 -9.88 -2.63 -10.21
C GLU A 194 -9.63 -3.42 -11.50
N SER A 195 -9.01 -4.59 -11.36
CA SER A 195 -8.92 -5.58 -12.44
C SER A 195 -9.78 -6.80 -12.07
N PRO A 196 -10.77 -7.17 -12.89
CA PRO A 196 -11.54 -8.39 -12.67
C PRO A 196 -10.65 -9.64 -12.83
N ALA A 197 -11.19 -10.81 -12.48
CA ALA A 197 -10.50 -12.08 -12.67
C ALA A 197 -10.18 -12.34 -14.16
N ASP A 198 -8.89 -12.27 -14.50
CA ASP A 198 -8.40 -12.46 -15.88
C ASP A 198 -7.02 -13.15 -15.89
N SER A 199 -6.53 -13.50 -17.08
CA SER A 199 -5.21 -14.10 -17.31
C SER A 199 -4.03 -13.14 -17.10
N THR A 200 -4.32 -11.85 -16.90
CA THR A 200 -3.34 -10.79 -16.70
C THR A 200 -3.84 -9.80 -15.65
N VAL A 201 -2.91 -9.17 -14.94
CA VAL A 201 -3.20 -8.01 -14.07
C VAL A 201 -2.08 -6.99 -14.18
N VAL A 202 -2.42 -5.71 -14.11
CA VAL A 202 -1.43 -4.63 -13.99
C VAL A 202 -1.47 -4.05 -12.59
N ALA A 203 -0.34 -4.10 -11.90
CA ALA A 203 -0.15 -3.49 -10.58
C ALA A 203 1.24 -2.86 -10.49
N PHE A 204 1.39 -1.70 -9.86
CA PHE A 204 2.67 -0.96 -9.77
C PHE A 204 3.35 -0.67 -11.12
N ASN A 205 2.58 -0.55 -12.21
CA ASN A 205 3.08 -0.47 -13.59
C ASN A 205 3.88 -1.72 -14.03
N ILE A 206 3.52 -2.88 -13.48
CA ILE A 206 4.03 -4.18 -13.86
C ILE A 206 2.83 -5.00 -14.29
N GLU A 207 2.87 -5.49 -15.52
CA GLU A 207 1.96 -6.52 -16.02
C GLU A 207 2.43 -7.88 -15.50
N VAL A 208 1.51 -8.63 -14.89
CA VAL A 208 1.74 -9.96 -14.34
C VAL A 208 0.86 -10.94 -15.11
N THR A 209 1.50 -11.99 -15.62
CA THR A 209 0.84 -13.15 -16.25
C THR A 209 1.46 -14.43 -15.70
N HIS A 210 0.95 -15.58 -16.11
CA HIS A 210 1.52 -16.86 -15.71
C HIS A 210 3.02 -16.92 -16.09
N ASN A 211 3.88 -17.19 -15.11
CA ASN A 211 5.34 -17.25 -15.22
C ASN A 211 6.03 -15.97 -15.76
N SER A 212 5.37 -14.80 -15.72
CA SER A 212 5.97 -13.58 -16.27
C SER A 212 5.57 -12.31 -15.51
N MET A 213 6.54 -11.41 -15.39
CA MET A 213 6.37 -10.05 -14.94
C MET A 213 7.09 -9.12 -15.90
N VAL A 214 6.40 -8.08 -16.37
CA VAL A 214 6.91 -7.14 -17.37
C VAL A 214 6.53 -5.73 -16.95
N ILE A 215 7.49 -4.80 -16.88
CA ILE A 215 7.18 -3.39 -16.69
C ILE A 215 6.38 -2.90 -17.88
N THR A 216 5.25 -2.22 -17.64
CA THR A 216 4.37 -1.73 -18.70
C THR A 216 5.15 -0.85 -19.69
N LYS A 217 4.74 -0.86 -20.95
CA LYS A 217 5.43 -0.16 -22.03
C LYS A 217 5.65 1.33 -21.72
N GLU A 218 4.63 2.00 -21.21
CA GLU A 218 4.65 3.42 -20.87
C GLU A 218 5.67 3.68 -19.76
N ARG A 219 5.69 2.85 -18.72
CA ARG A 219 6.62 3.00 -17.61
C ARG A 219 8.05 2.66 -18.03
N PHE A 220 8.23 1.62 -18.84
CA PHE A 220 9.53 1.22 -19.33
C PHE A 220 10.14 2.30 -20.23
N LYS A 221 9.35 2.95 -21.09
CA LYS A 221 9.80 4.09 -21.90
C LYS A 221 10.36 5.22 -21.04
N LEU A 222 9.65 5.61 -19.97
CA LEU A 222 10.11 6.64 -19.04
C LEU A 222 11.41 6.24 -18.32
N LEU A 223 11.55 4.97 -17.92
CA LEU A 223 12.75 4.46 -17.29
C LEU A 223 13.94 4.41 -18.26
N TYR A 224 13.69 4.01 -19.50
CA TYR A 224 14.68 3.98 -20.57
C TYR A 224 15.20 5.38 -20.87
N GLU A 225 14.31 6.36 -21.09
CA GLU A 225 14.70 7.76 -21.31
C GLU A 225 15.49 8.32 -20.12
N ALA A 226 15.07 8.02 -18.89
CA ALA A 226 15.79 8.43 -17.69
C ALA A 226 17.16 7.74 -17.56
N TYR A 227 17.29 6.49 -18.00
CA TYR A 227 18.55 5.74 -17.99
C TYR A 227 19.55 6.33 -18.99
N GLN A 228 19.12 6.56 -20.23
CA GLN A 228 19.96 7.08 -21.32
C GLN A 228 20.43 8.51 -21.07
N ASN A 229 19.55 9.36 -20.53
CA ASN A 229 19.88 10.77 -20.26
C ASN A 229 20.66 10.98 -18.96
N SER A 230 20.83 9.94 -18.13
CA SER A 230 21.49 10.08 -16.84
C SER A 230 23.01 10.08 -16.94
N GLN A 231 23.64 11.15 -16.43
CA GLN A 231 25.07 11.22 -16.21
C GLN A 231 25.51 10.55 -14.90
N SER A 232 24.56 10.13 -14.05
CA SER A 232 24.85 9.53 -12.74
C SER A 232 24.90 8.01 -12.84
N ILE A 233 26.10 7.46 -12.61
CA ILE A 233 26.31 6.00 -12.56
C ILE A 233 25.38 5.34 -11.52
N MET A 234 25.13 6.01 -10.39
CA MET A 234 24.25 5.49 -9.34
C MET A 234 22.78 5.47 -9.78
N GLN A 235 22.34 6.47 -10.53
CA GLN A 235 20.98 6.51 -11.08
C GLN A 235 20.79 5.40 -12.13
N ARG A 236 21.75 5.25 -13.05
CA ARG A 236 21.74 4.14 -14.03
C ARG A 236 21.69 2.78 -13.34
N LYS A 237 22.58 2.55 -12.35
CA LYS A 237 22.56 1.31 -11.55
C LYS A 237 21.23 1.09 -10.84
N GLY A 238 20.62 2.15 -10.30
CA GLY A 238 19.31 2.06 -9.64
C GLY A 238 18.18 1.66 -10.60
N ILE A 239 18.13 2.30 -11.77
CA ILE A 239 17.13 1.97 -12.81
C ILE A 239 17.35 0.55 -13.34
N GLY A 240 18.57 0.22 -13.77
CA GLY A 240 18.90 -1.11 -14.29
C GLY A 240 18.67 -2.22 -13.25
N GLY A 241 19.02 -1.97 -11.99
CA GLY A 241 18.73 -2.86 -10.88
C GLY A 241 17.23 -3.09 -10.69
N TYR A 242 16.42 -2.03 -10.64
CA TYR A 242 14.96 -2.14 -10.54
C TYR A 242 14.36 -2.92 -11.71
N VAL A 243 14.68 -2.54 -12.95
CA VAL A 243 14.19 -3.25 -14.14
C VAL A 243 14.61 -4.72 -14.10
N GLY A 244 15.85 -5.02 -13.73
CA GLY A 244 16.36 -6.38 -13.62
C GLY A 244 15.68 -7.22 -12.55
N THR A 245 15.20 -6.61 -11.45
CA THR A 245 14.41 -7.32 -10.44
C THR A 245 13.01 -7.70 -10.93
N VAL A 246 12.46 -6.96 -11.89
CA VAL A 246 11.15 -7.28 -12.49
C VAL A 246 11.32 -8.22 -13.67
N ASN A 247 12.20 -7.87 -14.62
CA ASN A 247 12.39 -8.60 -15.86
C ASN A 247 13.83 -8.41 -16.41
N LYS A 248 14.61 -9.50 -16.40
CA LYS A 248 16.00 -9.48 -16.88
C LYS A 248 16.11 -9.17 -18.37
N SER A 249 15.13 -9.55 -19.19
CA SER A 249 15.14 -9.27 -20.62
C SER A 249 14.94 -7.78 -20.89
N GLN A 250 13.99 -7.13 -20.21
CA GLN A 250 13.84 -5.67 -20.28
C GLN A 250 15.07 -4.91 -19.78
N ALA A 251 15.76 -5.44 -18.77
CA ALA A 251 16.99 -4.80 -18.27
C ALA A 251 18.09 -4.77 -19.32
N ARG A 252 18.25 -5.83 -20.13
CA ARG A 252 19.23 -5.87 -21.23
C ARG A 252 18.93 -4.84 -22.31
N LEU A 253 17.65 -4.48 -22.50
CA LEU A 253 17.26 -3.46 -23.47
C LEU A 253 17.67 -2.05 -23.04
N LEU A 254 18.02 -1.81 -21.77
CA LEU A 254 18.47 -0.49 -21.32
C LEU A 254 19.87 -0.12 -21.83
N ASP A 255 20.70 -1.13 -22.15
CA ASP A 255 22.08 -0.92 -22.61
C ASP A 255 22.21 -0.92 -24.15
N LEU A 256 21.07 -1.08 -24.85
CA LEU A 256 20.95 -0.81 -26.29
C LEU A 256 20.77 0.69 -26.53
#